data_AF-A0A3D5XB79-F1
#
_entry.id   AF-A0A3D5XB79-F1
#
_cell.length_a   1.000
_cell.length_b   1.000
_cell.length_c   1.000
_cell.angle_alpha   90.00
_cell.angle_beta   90.00
_cell.angle_gamma   90.00
#
_symmetry.space_group_name_H-M   'P 1'
#
loop_
_entity.id
_entity.type
_entity.pdbx_description
1 polymer ?
#
loop_
_entity_poly.entity_id
_entity_poly.type
_entity_poly.pdbx_seq_one_letter_code
_entity_poly.pdbx_strand_id
1 'polypeptide(L)'
;MKNFRILTVITIILVFASCEDFLDLRPEGTVPTTGTDYTKVENVFLPISASYAKLRSYGAHVFPYIGAFEIASDNADKGSAPEDNPTMKELDDLDY
;
A
#
# COMPACT_ATOMS: atom_id res chain seq x y z
N MET A 1 -50.51 25.70 21.13
CA MET A 1 -49.42 26.50 20.51
C MET A 1 -48.06 26.34 21.21
N LYS A 2 -47.97 26.41 22.55
CA LYS A 2 -46.69 26.27 23.29
C LYS A 2 -45.98 24.93 23.05
N ASN A 3 -46.74 23.83 23.00
CA ASN A 3 -46.20 22.47 22.79
C ASN A 3 -45.67 22.27 21.36
N PHE A 4 -46.29 22.93 20.36
CA PHE A 4 -45.84 22.89 18.97
C PHE A 4 -44.51 23.64 18.80
N ARG A 5 -44.35 24.78 19.48
CA ARG A 5 -43.07 25.52 19.51
C ARG A 5 -41.93 24.72 20.14
N ILE A 6 -42.22 23.96 21.20
CA ILE A 6 -41.23 23.07 21.83
C ILE A 6 -40.80 21.96 20.85
N LEU A 7 -41.76 21.36 20.15
CA LEU A 7 -41.48 20.32 19.15
C LEU A 7 -40.59 20.85 18.02
N THR A 8 -40.88 22.04 17.49
CA THR A 8 -40.07 22.66 16.43
C THR A 8 -38.63 22.93 16.88
N VAL A 9 -38.42 23.38 18.12
CA VAL A 9 -37.07 23.65 18.66
C VAL A 9 -36.28 22.34 18.81
N ILE A 10 -36.92 21.26 19.27
CA ILE A 10 -36.27 19.94 19.40
C ILE A 10 -35.84 19.40 18.04
N THR A 11 -36.70 19.52 17.02
CA THR A 11 -36.36 19.10 15.65
C THR A 11 -35.17 19.88 15.10
N ILE A 12 -35.09 21.19 15.35
CA ILE A 12 -33.97 22.02 14.90
C ILE A 12 -32.66 21.58 15.57
N ILE A 13 -32.68 21.30 16.87
CA ILE A 13 -31.49 20.84 17.61
C ILE A 13 -30.99 19.49 17.06
N LEU A 14 -31.90 18.58 16.73
CA LEU A 14 -31.55 17.27 16.15
C LEU A 14 -30.91 17.38 14.76
N VAL A 15 -31.30 18.37 13.95
CA VAL A 15 -30.71 18.61 12.62
C VAL A 15 -29.27 19.13 12.72
N PHE A 16 -28.95 19.93 13.75
CA PHE A 16 -27.60 20.46 13.96
C PHE A 16 -26.70 19.57 14.82
N ALA A 17 -27.21 18.47 15.36
CA ALA A 17 -26.43 17.49 16.14
C ALA A 17 -25.78 16.39 15.27
N SER A 18 -25.75 16.55 13.94
CA SER A 18 -25.09 15.59 13.06
C SER A 18 -23.59 15.53 13.35
N CYS A 19 -23.11 14.37 13.79
CA CYS A 19 -21.69 14.11 14.00
C CYS A 19 -21.01 13.88 12.64
N GLU A 20 -20.36 14.91 12.08
CA GLU A 20 -19.59 14.76 10.83
C GLU A 20 -18.37 13.84 11.01
N ASP A 21 -17.74 13.86 12.19
CA ASP A 21 -16.56 13.05 12.53
C ASP A 21 -16.80 11.53 12.45
N PHE A 22 -18.05 11.05 12.40
CA PHE A 22 -18.35 9.62 12.22
C PHE A 22 -18.13 9.15 10.78
N LEU A 23 -18.16 10.05 9.80
CA LEU A 23 -17.99 9.68 8.38
C LEU A 23 -16.51 9.58 7.98
N ASP A 24 -15.62 10.21 8.73
CA ASP A 24 -14.18 10.28 8.45
C ASP A 24 -13.35 9.40 9.41
N LEU A 25 -13.87 8.24 9.81
CA LEU A 25 -13.08 7.28 10.57
C LEU A 25 -12.03 6.63 9.66
N ARG A 26 -10.77 6.87 10.00
CA ARG A 26 -9.64 6.17 9.39
C ARG A 26 -9.67 4.68 9.77
N PRO A 27 -9.42 3.75 8.83
CA PRO A 27 -9.33 2.34 9.15
C PRO A 27 -8.22 2.07 10.18
N GLU A 28 -8.51 1.25 11.17
CA GLU A 28 -7.55 0.86 12.20
C GLU A 28 -6.30 0.22 11.58
N GLY A 29 -5.14 0.51 12.18
CA GLY A 29 -3.85 -0.03 11.72
C GLY A 29 -3.31 0.57 10.41
N THR A 30 -3.93 1.61 9.85
CA THR A 30 -3.38 2.32 8.69
C THR A 30 -2.41 3.44 9.09
N VAL A 31 -1.63 3.93 8.14
CA VAL A 31 -0.88 5.19 8.28
C VAL A 31 -1.58 6.29 7.48
N PRO A 32 -1.59 7.54 7.94
CA PRO A 32 -2.13 8.65 7.16
C PRO A 32 -1.43 8.77 5.80
N THR A 33 -2.20 8.80 4.72
CA THR A 33 -1.67 8.97 3.36
C THR A 33 -1.35 10.43 3.05
N THR A 34 -1.95 11.37 3.79
CA THR A 34 -1.76 12.81 3.65
C THR A 34 -1.56 13.46 5.03
N GLY A 35 -0.96 14.65 5.05
CA GLY A 35 -0.79 15.44 6.28
C GLY A 35 0.34 14.99 7.21
N THR A 36 1.13 13.99 6.82
CA THR A 36 2.31 13.57 7.58
C THR A 36 3.42 14.62 7.46
N ASP A 37 3.85 15.17 8.59
CA ASP A 37 4.93 16.14 8.66
C ASP A 37 6.31 15.46 8.64
N TYR A 38 6.95 15.43 7.48
CA TYR A 38 8.27 14.84 7.30
C TYR A 38 9.44 15.71 7.78
N THR A 39 9.18 16.89 8.37
CA THR A 39 10.23 17.65 9.07
C THR A 39 10.57 17.01 10.42
N LYS A 40 9.67 16.20 10.99
CA LYS A 40 9.89 15.43 12.21
C LYS A 40 10.53 14.08 11.89
N VAL A 41 11.68 13.82 12.53
CA VAL A 41 12.47 12.59 12.31
C VAL A 41 11.66 11.31 12.57
N GLU A 42 10.78 11.31 13.56
CA GLU A 42 9.91 10.17 13.90
C GLU A 42 8.99 9.73 12.75
N ASN A 43 8.59 10.66 11.87
CA ASN A 43 7.70 10.38 10.75
C ASN A 43 8.42 9.83 9.51
N VAL A 44 9.75 9.80 9.52
CA VAL A 44 10.56 9.48 8.33
C VAL A 44 10.96 8.01 8.28
N PHE A 45 11.21 7.38 9.44
CA PHE A 45 11.81 6.04 9.49
C PHE A 45 10.90 4.94 8.91
N LEU A 46 9.62 4.98 9.25
CA LEU A 46 8.62 4.00 8.81
C LEU A 46 8.45 3.97 7.28
N PRO A 47 8.18 5.09 6.58
CA PRO A 47 8.01 5.07 5.13
C PRO A 47 9.28 4.66 4.38
N ILE A 48 10.46 5.10 4.83
CA ILE A 48 11.74 4.65 4.21
C ILE A 48 11.90 3.14 4.34
N SER A 49 11.67 2.60 5.53
CA SER A 49 11.75 1.16 5.77
C SER A 49 10.74 0.38 4.91
N ALA A 50 9.53 0.92 4.77
CA ALA A 50 8.49 0.35 3.90
C ALA A 50 8.92 0.38 2.41
N SER A 51 9.55 1.44 1.93
CA SER A 51 10.10 1.51 0.58
C SER A 51 11.15 0.42 0.34
N TYR A 52 12.12 0.25 1.25
CA TYR A 52 13.11 -0.83 1.13
C TYR A 52 12.49 -2.22 1.23
N ALA A 53 11.48 -2.41 2.08
CA ALA A 53 10.74 -3.66 2.13
C ALA A 53 10.03 -3.95 0.79
N LYS A 54 9.46 -2.92 0.14
CA LYS A 54 8.83 -3.06 -1.17
C LYS A 54 9.83 -3.42 -2.27
N LEU A 55 11.03 -2.83 -2.26
CA LEU A 55 12.09 -3.18 -3.22
C LEU A 55 12.56 -4.63 -3.08
N ARG A 56 12.51 -5.20 -1.87
CA ARG A 56 12.78 -6.63 -1.62
C ARG A 56 11.60 -7.55 -1.91
N SER A 57 10.44 -7.01 -2.27
CA SER A 57 9.34 -7.87 -2.72
C SER A 57 9.72 -8.52 -4.05
N TYR A 58 9.32 -9.77 -4.23
CA TYR A 58 9.79 -10.65 -5.32
C TYR A 58 9.77 -9.98 -6.71
N GLY A 59 8.79 -9.14 -7.00
CA GLY A 59 8.62 -8.49 -8.30
C GLY A 59 9.43 -7.21 -8.56
N ALA A 60 10.33 -6.77 -7.68
CA ALA A 60 11.07 -5.52 -7.86
C ALA A 60 12.57 -5.75 -8.13
N HIS A 61 13.38 -6.10 -7.12
CA HIS A 61 14.84 -6.25 -7.24
C HIS A 61 15.37 -7.59 -6.71
N VAL A 62 14.61 -8.66 -6.91
CA VAL A 62 15.01 -10.03 -6.51
C VAL A 62 15.18 -10.89 -7.77
N PHE A 63 15.02 -12.20 -7.70
CA PHE A 63 15.28 -13.13 -8.82
C PHE A 63 14.56 -12.78 -10.13
N PRO A 64 13.28 -12.36 -10.15
CA PRO A 64 12.61 -11.98 -11.40
C PRO A 64 13.25 -10.80 -12.13
N TYR A 65 13.86 -9.87 -11.40
CA TYR A 65 14.57 -8.73 -11.99
C TYR A 65 15.76 -9.22 -12.82
N ILE A 66 16.55 -10.14 -12.26
CA ILE A 66 17.70 -10.74 -12.96
C ILE A 66 17.21 -11.50 -14.20
N GLY A 67 16.10 -12.22 -14.11
CA GLY A 67 15.50 -12.87 -15.27
C GLY A 67 15.19 -11.92 -16.42
N ALA A 68 14.44 -10.87 -16.11
CA ALA A 68 13.97 -9.92 -17.10
C ALA A 68 15.10 -9.15 -17.81
N PHE A 69 16.22 -8.87 -17.13
CA PHE A 69 17.27 -8.00 -17.65
C PHE A 69 18.57 -8.72 -18.04
N GLU A 70 18.90 -9.86 -17.41
CA GLU A 70 20.17 -10.56 -17.62
C GLU A 70 19.97 -11.87 -18.38
N ILE A 71 19.07 -12.75 -17.93
CA ILE A 71 18.91 -14.10 -18.49
C ILE A 71 18.44 -14.05 -19.96
N ALA A 72 17.49 -13.16 -20.27
CA ALA A 72 17.03 -12.96 -21.65
C ALA A 72 18.07 -12.28 -22.56
N SER A 73 19.19 -11.81 -22.02
CA SER A 73 20.17 -10.98 -22.74
C SER A 73 21.31 -11.74 -23.39
N ASP A 74 21.39 -13.08 -23.23
CA ASP A 74 22.51 -13.96 -23.61
C ASP A 74 23.83 -13.80 -22.81
N ASN A 75 23.89 -12.85 -21.88
CA ASN A 75 25.08 -12.61 -21.06
C ASN A 75 25.17 -13.51 -19.81
N ALA A 76 24.11 -14.26 -19.49
CA ALA A 76 24.04 -15.13 -18.33
C ALA A 76 23.01 -16.27 -18.54
N ASP A 77 23.36 -17.47 -18.06
CA ASP A 77 22.44 -18.61 -17.99
C ASP A 77 21.76 -18.66 -16.61
N LYS A 78 20.60 -19.33 -16.51
CA LYS A 78 19.89 -19.56 -15.23
C LYS A 78 20.80 -20.21 -14.18
N GLY A 79 21.62 -21.16 -14.60
CA GLY A 79 22.46 -21.98 -13.72
C GLY A 79 21.67 -22.80 -12.68
N SER A 80 22.36 -23.31 -11.66
CA SER A 80 21.81 -24.18 -10.58
C SER A 80 21.13 -25.48 -11.06
N ALA A 81 20.41 -26.16 -10.15
CA ALA A 81 19.64 -27.35 -10.47
C ALA A 81 18.41 -27.01 -11.35
N PRO A 82 18.00 -27.89 -12.29
CA PRO A 82 16.83 -27.65 -13.14
C PRO A 82 15.55 -27.28 -12.37
N GLU A 83 15.38 -27.83 -11.16
CA GLU A 83 14.20 -27.65 -10.32
C GLU A 83 14.17 -26.28 -9.61
N ASP A 84 15.29 -25.57 -9.53
CA ASP A 84 15.36 -24.25 -8.91
C ASP A 84 14.80 -23.18 -9.86
N ASN A 85 13.67 -22.56 -9.51
CA ASN A 85 13.06 -21.48 -10.30
C ASN A 85 12.80 -21.88 -11.78
N PRO A 86 11.84 -22.79 -12.03
CA PRO A 86 11.58 -23.35 -13.37
C PRO A 86 11.20 -22.29 -14.41
N THR A 87 10.47 -21.24 -14.01
CA THR A 87 10.14 -20.12 -14.89
C THR A 87 11.38 -19.39 -15.42
N MET A 88 12.46 -19.35 -14.65
CA MET A 88 13.71 -18.79 -15.13
C MET A 88 14.40 -19.69 -16.15
N LYS A 89 14.21 -21.02 -16.06
CA LYS A 89 14.70 -21.97 -17.04
C LYS A 89 13.96 -21.82 -18.37
N GLU A 90 12.64 -21.68 -18.32
CA GLU A 90 11.81 -21.42 -19.52
C GLU A 90 12.27 -20.15 -20.24
N LEU A 91 12.61 -19.10 -19.48
CA LEU A 91 13.13 -17.85 -20.04
C LEU A 91 14.52 -18.01 -20.68
N ASP A 92 15.42 -18.77 -20.05
CA ASP A 92 16.77 -19.08 -20.52
C ASP A 92 16.75 -19.95 -21.79
N ASP A 93 15.90 -20.98 -21.79
CA ASP A 93 15.71 -21.89 -22.92
C ASP A 93 14.89 -21.24 -24.06
N LEU A 94 14.36 -20.03 -23.86
CA LEU A 94 13.45 -19.31 -24.78
C LEU A 94 12.19 -20.12 -25.15
N ASP A 95 11.66 -20.86 -24.17
CA ASP A 95 10.50 -21.76 -24.26
C ASP A 95 9.22 -21.17 -23.62
N TYR A 96 9.11 -19.84 -23.59
CA TYR A 96 7.97 -19.14 -22.98
C TYR A 96 6.83 -18.86 -23.96
#